data_AF-A0A6I5CNP0-F1
#
_entry.id   AF-A0A6I5CNP0-F1
#
_cell.length_a   1.000
_cell.length_b   1.000
_cell.length_c   1.000
_cell.angle_alpha   90.00
_cell.angle_beta   90.00
_cell.angle_gamma   90.00
#
_symmetry.space_group_name_H-M   'P 1'
#
loop_
_entity.id
_entity.type
_entity.pdbx_description
1 polymer ?
#
loop_
_entity_poly.entity_id
_entity_poly.type
_entity_poly.pdbx_seq_one_letter_code
_entity_poly.pdbx_strand_id
1 'polypeptide(L)'
;MSAAVTGDGPWLDDAAGRLVRPFTVSNGRTRPTIAFDLMSQVMATGVTPLGYLGPEHGEALDLCLAPVSVAEVAAHLRLPAAVAKVLLSDLVDCGALTT
;
A
#
# COMPACT_ATOMS: atom_id res chain seq x y z
N MET A 1 34.15 29.45 -27.49
CA MET A 1 34.30 28.39 -26.46
C MET A 1 32.91 28.11 -25.93
N SER A 2 32.32 26.98 -26.33
CA SER A 2 30.95 26.58 -25.99
C SER A 2 31.02 25.68 -24.75
N ALA A 3 30.36 26.07 -23.67
CA ALA A 3 30.29 25.29 -22.43
C ALA A 3 28.85 24.89 -22.16
N ALA A 4 28.62 23.60 -22.35
CA ALA A 4 27.64 22.69 -21.74
C ALA A 4 26.35 23.25 -21.15
N VAL A 5 25.25 22.85 -21.79
CA VAL A 5 23.94 22.66 -21.15
C VAL A 5 24.05 21.55 -20.11
N THR A 6 23.79 21.83 -18.84
CA THR A 6 23.46 20.81 -17.84
C THR A 6 21.96 20.81 -17.66
N GLY A 7 21.31 19.87 -18.36
CA GLY A 7 19.92 19.53 -18.12
C GLY A 7 19.81 18.63 -16.89
N ASP A 8 19.48 19.21 -15.74
CA ASP A 8 18.99 18.47 -14.58
C ASP A 8 17.46 18.52 -14.59
N GLY A 9 16.88 17.74 -15.50
CA GLY A 9 15.48 17.32 -15.40
C GLY A 9 15.44 15.95 -14.69
N PRO A 10 14.45 15.68 -13.83
CA PRO A 10 14.26 14.34 -13.30
C PRO A 10 14.11 13.38 -14.48
N TRP A 11 14.93 12.33 -14.48
CA TRP A 11 14.90 11.27 -15.48
C TRP A 11 13.59 10.50 -15.33
N LEU A 12 12.56 11.01 -15.98
CA LEU A 12 11.27 10.36 -16.16
C LEU A 12 11.44 9.41 -17.35
N ASP A 13 11.84 8.18 -17.06
CA ASP A 13 11.66 7.09 -18.02
C ASP A 13 10.16 6.77 -18.05
N ASP A 14 9.44 7.25 -19.06
CA ASP A 14 7.99 7.08 -19.24
C ASP A 14 7.55 5.60 -19.28
N ALA A 15 8.49 4.66 -19.46
CA ALA A 15 8.25 3.21 -19.38
C ALA A 15 8.37 2.65 -17.94
N ALA A 16 9.09 3.33 -17.06
CA ALA A 16 9.24 2.97 -15.65
C ALA A 16 8.22 3.77 -14.85
N GLY A 17 7.01 3.23 -14.69
CA GLY A 17 5.95 3.85 -13.88
C GLY A 17 6.49 4.46 -12.57
N ARG A 18 5.90 5.58 -12.14
CA ARG A 18 6.30 6.42 -10.98
C ARG A 18 7.17 5.66 -9.97
N LEU A 19 8.47 5.98 -9.91
CA LEU A 19 9.44 5.41 -8.97
C LEU A 19 9.08 5.78 -7.52
N VAL A 20 8.21 4.99 -6.90
CA VAL A 20 7.96 5.07 -5.45
C VAL A 20 9.11 4.37 -4.75
N ARG A 21 9.73 5.04 -3.76
CA ARG A 21 10.74 4.40 -2.93
C ARG A 21 10.09 3.21 -2.20
N PRO A 22 10.74 2.04 -2.14
CA PRO A 22 10.25 0.94 -1.32
C PRO A 22 9.93 1.46 0.09
N PHE A 23 8.76 1.10 0.64
CA PHE A 23 8.30 1.42 1.99
C PHE A 23 7.80 2.86 2.26
N THR A 24 7.68 3.72 1.24
CA THR A 24 6.97 5.01 1.43
C THR A 24 5.51 4.79 1.82
N VAL A 25 4.87 3.76 1.27
CA VAL A 25 3.48 3.39 1.53
C VAL A 25 3.22 3.09 3.01
N SER A 26 4.16 2.45 3.69
CA SER A 26 4.07 2.16 5.13
C SER A 26 4.66 3.25 6.02
N ASN A 27 5.06 4.39 5.43
CA ASN A 27 5.78 5.47 6.11
C ASN A 27 7.04 4.96 6.86
N GLY A 28 7.75 4.00 6.26
CA GLY A 28 8.93 3.36 6.85
C GLY A 28 8.64 2.28 7.90
N ARG A 29 7.37 2.03 8.25
CA ARG A 29 7.02 0.92 9.16
C ARG A 29 7.20 -0.41 8.44
N THR A 30 7.74 -1.38 9.17
CA THR A 30 7.98 -2.75 8.70
C THR A 30 7.27 -3.80 9.55
N ARG A 31 6.57 -3.38 10.61
CA ARG A 31 5.83 -4.27 11.51
C ARG A 31 4.37 -3.84 11.57
N PRO A 32 3.43 -4.76 11.28
CA PRO A 32 2.00 -4.52 11.50
C PRO A 32 1.68 -4.54 13.00
N THR A 33 0.58 -3.90 13.39
CA THR A 33 0.08 -3.92 14.77
C THR A 33 -0.55 -5.27 15.14
N ILE A 34 -1.06 -6.00 14.14
CA ILE A 34 -1.56 -7.37 14.26
C ILE A 34 -0.84 -8.31 13.31
N ALA A 35 -0.72 -9.59 13.71
CA ALA A 35 -0.07 -10.60 12.88
C ALA A 35 -1.04 -11.16 11.83
N PHE A 36 -0.57 -11.21 10.59
CA PHE A 36 -1.28 -11.83 9.46
C PHE A 36 -0.47 -12.98 8.87
N ASP A 37 -1.12 -14.11 8.63
CA ASP A 37 -0.64 -15.11 7.68
C ASP A 37 -1.01 -14.67 6.24
N LEU A 38 -0.35 -15.21 5.23
CA LEU A 38 -0.70 -14.93 3.83
C LEU A 38 -2.09 -15.49 3.45
N MET A 39 -2.51 -16.57 4.09
CA MET A 39 -3.81 -17.21 3.88
C MET A 39 -4.93 -16.60 4.73
N SER A 40 -4.60 -15.70 5.68
CA SER A 40 -5.60 -14.97 6.46
C SER A 40 -6.55 -14.23 5.52
N GLN A 41 -7.85 -14.36 5.78
CA GLN A 41 -8.87 -13.61 5.06
C GLN A 41 -9.04 -12.25 5.73
N VAL A 42 -9.37 -11.25 4.93
CA VAL A 42 -9.78 -9.93 5.40
C VAL A 42 -11.02 -9.49 4.64
N MET A 43 -11.88 -8.71 5.30
CA MET A 43 -13.11 -8.17 4.70
C MET A 43 -13.43 -6.79 5.26
N ALA A 44 -13.98 -5.93 4.42
CA ALA A 44 -14.48 -4.62 4.78
C ALA A 44 -15.69 -4.73 5.72
N THR A 45 -15.68 -3.92 6.77
CA THR A 45 -16.78 -3.86 7.75
C THR A 45 -17.87 -2.87 7.33
N GLY A 46 -17.59 -2.02 6.34
CA GLY A 46 -18.41 -0.87 5.96
C GLY A 46 -18.13 0.39 6.79
N VAL A 47 -17.26 0.33 7.81
CA VAL A 47 -16.82 1.50 8.55
C VAL A 47 -15.90 2.34 7.69
N THR A 48 -16.21 3.62 7.53
CA THR A 48 -15.32 4.58 6.87
C THR A 48 -14.24 5.04 7.85
N PRO A 49 -12.94 4.85 7.54
CA PRO A 49 -11.85 5.32 8.39
C PRO A 49 -11.93 6.82 8.66
N LEU A 50 -11.81 7.22 9.92
CA LEU A 50 -11.72 8.63 10.31
C LEU A 50 -10.25 9.08 10.26
N GLY A 51 -9.84 9.72 9.17
CA GLY A 51 -8.50 10.26 8.99
C GLY A 51 -8.02 10.19 7.55
N TYR A 52 -6.88 10.81 7.26
CA TYR A 52 -6.24 10.66 5.96
C TYR A 52 -5.49 9.33 5.93
N LEU A 53 -6.09 8.34 5.28
CA LEU A 53 -5.38 7.14 4.84
C LEU A 53 -4.84 7.38 3.43
N GLY A 54 -3.69 6.77 3.12
CA GLY A 54 -3.07 6.90 1.80
C GLY A 54 -3.94 6.27 0.71
N PRO A 55 -3.66 6.56 -0.57
CA PRO A 55 -4.41 5.98 -1.69
C PRO A 55 -4.40 4.45 -1.66
N GLU A 56 -3.31 3.84 -1.20
CA GLU A 56 -3.17 2.39 -1.11
C GLU A 56 -4.11 1.75 -0.07
N HIS A 57 -4.50 2.49 0.98
CA HIS A 57 -5.50 2.01 1.94
C HIS A 57 -6.91 1.99 1.33
N GLY A 58 -7.23 2.98 0.50
CA GLY A 58 -8.50 3.01 -0.24
C GLY A 58 -8.61 1.85 -1.23
N GLU A 59 -7.56 1.63 -2.01
CA GLU A 59 -7.50 0.51 -2.95
C GLU A 59 -7.59 -0.85 -2.22
N ALA A 60 -6.94 -0.98 -1.05
CA ALA A 60 -7.08 -2.18 -0.22
C ALA A 60 -8.52 -2.40 0.26
N LEU A 61 -9.24 -1.34 0.66
CA LEU A 61 -10.64 -1.43 1.09
C LEU A 61 -11.57 -1.88 -0.05
N ASP A 62 -11.35 -1.33 -1.25
CA ASP A 62 -12.14 -1.70 -2.44
C ASP A 62 -11.94 -3.18 -2.82
N LEU A 63 -10.73 -3.72 -2.64
CA LEU A 63 -10.46 -5.15 -2.83
C LEU A 63 -11.16 -6.03 -1.79
N CYS A 64 -11.34 -5.53 -0.56
CA CYS A 64 -11.87 -6.29 0.56
C CYS A 64 -13.41 -6.24 0.69
N LEU A 65 -14.15 -5.80 -0.34
CA LEU A 65 -15.63 -5.80 -0.32
C LEU A 65 -16.23 -7.21 -0.19
N ALA A 66 -15.45 -8.23 -0.50
CA ALA A 66 -15.70 -9.64 -0.16
C ALA A 66 -14.46 -10.20 0.60
N PRO A 67 -14.56 -11.37 1.25
CA PRO A 67 -13.40 -12.01 1.87
C PRO A 67 -12.29 -12.26 0.83
N VAL A 68 -11.11 -11.72 1.08
CA VAL A 68 -9.91 -11.85 0.22
C VAL A 68 -8.70 -12.18 1.08
N SER A 69 -7.78 -13.01 0.58
CA SER A 69 -6.56 -13.32 1.32
C SER A 69 -5.56 -12.16 1.34
N VAL A 70 -4.75 -12.08 2.39
CA VAL A 70 -3.63 -11.12 2.47
C VAL A 70 -2.67 -11.26 1.28
N ALA A 71 -2.45 -12.48 0.78
CA ALA A 71 -1.64 -12.74 -0.40
C ALA A 71 -2.21 -12.09 -1.67
N GLU A 72 -3.53 -12.23 -1.88
CA GLU A 72 -4.23 -11.63 -3.02
C GLU A 72 -4.18 -10.10 -2.94
N VAL A 73 -4.45 -9.51 -1.77
CA VAL A 73 -4.34 -8.05 -1.59
C VAL A 73 -2.93 -7.57 -1.94
N ALA A 74 -1.88 -8.23 -1.44
CA ALA A 74 -0.50 -7.86 -1.74
C ALA A 74 -0.19 -7.95 -3.24
N ALA A 75 -0.69 -8.99 -3.92
CA ALA A 75 -0.51 -9.19 -5.35
C ALA A 75 -1.23 -8.10 -6.17
N HIS A 76 -2.47 -7.76 -5.82
CA HIS A 76 -3.26 -6.73 -6.49
C HIS A 76 -2.62 -5.34 -6.35
N LEU A 77 -2.20 -4.97 -5.14
CA LEU A 77 -1.53 -3.70 -4.88
C LEU A 77 -0.09 -3.66 -5.42
N ARG A 78 0.45 -4.80 -5.88
CA ARG A 78 1.86 -4.98 -6.27
C ARG A 78 2.83 -4.52 -5.18
N LEU A 79 2.49 -4.81 -3.92
CA LEU A 79 3.29 -4.46 -2.75
C LEU A 79 3.98 -5.71 -2.18
N PRO A 80 5.17 -5.56 -1.57
CA PRO A 80 5.71 -6.63 -0.74
C PRO A 80 4.72 -7.02 0.35
N ALA A 81 4.57 -8.32 0.62
CA ALA A 81 3.62 -8.82 1.61
C ALA A 81 3.77 -8.15 2.99
N ALA A 82 5.00 -7.82 3.41
CA ALA A 82 5.23 -7.11 4.65
C ALA A 82 4.60 -5.70 4.68
N VAL A 83 4.59 -4.99 3.55
CA VAL A 83 3.96 -3.67 3.42
C VAL A 83 2.45 -3.78 3.41
N ALA A 84 1.91 -4.74 2.64
CA ALA A 84 0.47 -5.00 2.62
C ALA A 84 -0.05 -5.33 4.02
N LYS A 85 0.66 -6.15 4.80
CA LYS A 85 0.30 -6.46 6.20
C LYS A 85 0.23 -5.21 7.09
N VAL A 86 1.15 -4.25 6.92
CA VAL A 86 1.11 -2.98 7.67
C VAL A 86 -0.12 -2.16 7.29
N LEU A 87 -0.40 -2.01 6.00
CA LEU A 87 -1.60 -1.30 5.53
C LEU A 87 -2.89 -1.92 6.07
N LEU A 88 -3.00 -3.25 5.97
CA LEU A 88 -4.16 -3.99 6.46
C LEU A 88 -4.31 -3.87 7.98
N SER A 89 -3.19 -3.85 8.72
CA SER A 89 -3.25 -3.66 10.17
C SER A 89 -3.75 -2.26 10.55
N ASP A 90 -3.39 -1.22 9.81
CA ASP A 90 -3.94 0.13 10.03
C ASP A 90 -5.46 0.18 9.83
N LEU A 91 -5.94 -0.55 8.82
CA LEU A 91 -7.36 -0.64 8.53
C LEU A 91 -8.13 -1.44 9.58
N VAL A 92 -7.52 -2.47 10.15
CA VAL A 92 -8.10 -3.19 11.30
C VAL A 92 -8.11 -2.31 12.54
N ASP A 93 -7.03 -1.56 12.80
CA ASP A 93 -6.93 -0.67 13.97
C ASP A 93 -8.00 0.43 13.97
N CYS A 94 -8.39 0.93 12.79
CA CYS A 94 -9.50 1.89 12.66
C CYS A 94 -10.88 1.24 12.46
N GLY A 95 -10.96 -0.11 12.51
CA GLY A 95 -12.21 -0.87 12.42
C GLY A 95 -12.79 -0.99 11.01
N ALA A 96 -12.05 -0.58 9.98
CA ALA A 96 -12.48 -0.63 8.58
C ALA A 96 -12.36 -2.03 7.97
N LEU A 97 -11.47 -2.86 8.50
CA LEU A 97 -11.33 -4.28 8.16
C LEU A 97 -11.55 -5.18 9.37
N THR A 98 -11.96 -6.41 9.08
CA THR A 98 -11.99 -7.55 10.01
C THR A 98 -11.35 -8.77 9.36
N THR A 99 -10.97 -9.77 10.16
CA THR A 99 -10.28 -10.99 9.73
C THR A 99 -11.14 -12.23 9.90
#